data_AF-A0A923PWV8-F1
#
_entry.id   AF-A0A923PWV8-F1
#
_cell.length_a   1.000
_cell.length_b   1.000
_cell.length_c   1.000
_cell.angle_alpha   90.00
_cell.angle_beta   90.00
_cell.angle_gamma   90.00
#
_symmetry.space_group_name_H-M   'P 1'
#
loop_
_entity.id
_entity.type
_entity.pdbx_description
1 polymer ?
#
loop_
_entity_poly.entity_id
_entity_poly.type
_entity_poly.pdbx_seq_one_letter_code
_entity_poly.pdbx_strand_id
1 'polypeptide(L)'
;MMGLYLFGVGAAERPLGPETWHARQRGPVVSFCGRTFIQCAPSFTHQVAHARFDFRGQRDDYADYWQNSVDATLAQRDWCADRASEFSRWSHALWGVTASDSVHGYVAWGGPSLAAEKIDGTMVPCAPAGSWPFAPSEGLAALREMHAVGGERVWGRHGFADAFNPQTGWVARDVIGSDQGITLVMAENLRSRLVWDVFMQAPEVRRGLRLAGFKATALTSGA
;
A
#
# COMPACT_ATOMS: atom_id res chain seq x y z
N MET A 1 -7.35 2.68 9.60
CA MET A 1 -7.98 2.38 8.29
C MET A 1 -8.91 3.54 7.89
N MET A 2 -8.61 4.29 6.81
CA MET A 2 -9.34 5.51 6.42
C MET A 2 -10.75 5.26 5.85
N GLY A 3 -10.89 4.25 4.99
CA GLY A 3 -12.15 4.00 4.27
C GLY A 3 -13.35 3.81 5.19
N LEU A 4 -13.17 3.13 6.34
CA LEU A 4 -14.25 2.92 7.32
C LEU A 4 -14.83 4.23 7.86
N TYR A 5 -13.98 5.22 8.15
CA TYR A 5 -14.42 6.53 8.61
C TYR A 5 -15.20 7.26 7.52
N LEU A 6 -14.69 7.22 6.27
CA LEU A 6 -15.36 7.86 5.14
C LEU A 6 -16.72 7.22 4.84
N PHE A 7 -16.85 5.91 4.96
CA PHE A 7 -18.13 5.22 4.87
C PHE A 7 -19.08 5.63 5.99
N GLY A 8 -18.62 5.60 7.25
CA GLY A 8 -19.44 5.95 8.39
C GLY A 8 -19.95 7.40 8.34
N VAL A 9 -19.08 8.34 7.98
CA VAL A 9 -19.44 9.75 7.80
C VAL A 9 -20.37 9.94 6.58
N GLY A 10 -20.09 9.22 5.49
CA GLY A 10 -20.82 9.31 4.23
C GLY A 10 -22.20 8.66 4.22
N ALA A 11 -22.45 7.69 5.11
CA ALA A 11 -23.65 6.86 5.15
C ALA A 11 -24.97 7.66 5.06
N ALA A 12 -25.93 7.15 4.29
CA ALA A 12 -27.24 7.77 4.14
C ALA A 12 -28.09 7.61 5.41
N GLU A 13 -28.01 6.44 6.04
CA GLU A 13 -28.72 6.12 7.26
C GLU A 13 -27.73 6.00 8.42
N ARG A 14 -28.07 6.63 9.56
CA ARG A 14 -27.25 6.63 10.79
C ARG A 14 -25.80 7.06 10.56
N PRO A 15 -25.54 8.23 9.92
CA PRO A 15 -24.18 8.70 9.68
C PRO A 15 -23.45 8.99 11.00
N LEU A 16 -22.15 8.70 11.02
CA LEU A 16 -21.23 9.25 12.00
C LEU A 16 -21.08 10.75 11.76
N GLY A 17 -20.91 11.54 12.82
CA GLY A 17 -20.61 12.96 12.67
C GLY A 17 -19.21 13.19 12.10
N PRO A 18 -18.98 14.27 11.33
CA PRO A 18 -17.68 14.59 10.71
C PRO A 18 -16.52 14.64 11.69
N GLU A 19 -16.77 15.02 12.96
CA GLU A 19 -15.79 15.01 14.05
C GLU A 19 -15.11 13.64 14.23
N THR A 20 -15.76 12.55 13.83
CA THR A 20 -15.17 11.20 13.87
C THR A 20 -13.97 11.09 12.92
N TRP A 21 -13.99 11.74 11.76
CA TRP A 21 -12.83 11.82 10.86
C TRP A 21 -11.67 12.62 11.49
N HIS A 22 -12.01 13.69 12.19
CA HIS A 22 -11.04 14.58 12.83
C HIS A 22 -10.40 13.95 14.08
N ALA A 23 -11.16 13.15 14.82
CA ALA A 23 -10.69 12.41 16.00
C ALA A 23 -9.74 11.24 15.67
N ARG A 24 -9.65 10.82 14.40
CA ARG A 24 -8.75 9.74 13.99
C ARG A 24 -7.29 10.13 14.22
N GLN A 25 -6.55 9.26 14.90
CA GLN A 25 -5.10 9.41 15.00
C GLN A 25 -4.44 9.30 13.62
N ARG A 26 -3.55 10.26 13.35
CA ARG A 26 -2.68 10.30 12.18
C ARG A 26 -1.24 10.28 12.70
N GLY A 27 -0.45 9.34 12.22
CA GLY A 27 0.97 9.28 12.52
C GLY A 27 1.41 8.02 13.26
N PRO A 28 2.70 7.95 13.62
CA PRO A 28 3.66 9.06 13.62
C PRO A 28 3.98 9.60 12.21
N VAL A 29 4.28 10.90 12.10
CA VAL A 29 4.88 11.47 10.88
C VAL A 29 6.38 11.31 11.01
N VAL A 30 7.00 10.72 10.00
CA VAL A 30 8.43 10.38 10.02
C VAL A 30 9.10 10.86 8.74
N SER A 31 10.42 11.01 8.81
CA SER A 31 11.25 11.33 7.65
C SER A 31 12.23 10.20 7.39
N PHE A 32 12.24 9.69 6.15
CA PHE A 32 13.15 8.64 5.70
C PHE A 32 13.65 8.96 4.28
N CYS A 33 14.97 8.95 4.09
CA CYS A 33 15.63 9.30 2.82
C CYS A 33 15.04 10.54 2.12
N GLY A 34 14.87 11.63 2.88
CA GLY A 34 14.37 12.91 2.37
C GLY A 34 12.86 13.00 2.12
N ARG A 35 12.09 11.94 2.42
CA ARG A 35 10.63 11.92 2.31
C ARG A 35 9.97 12.01 3.67
N THR A 36 8.94 12.83 3.81
CA THR A 36 8.20 13.00 5.05
C THR A 36 6.76 12.56 4.86
N PHE A 37 6.34 11.56 5.63
CA PHE A 37 5.03 10.94 5.47
C PHE A 37 4.47 10.44 6.80
N ILE A 38 3.15 10.33 6.85
CA ILE A 38 2.41 9.65 7.91
C ILE A 38 2.74 8.16 7.80
N GLN A 39 3.53 7.62 8.72
CA GLN A 39 3.85 6.20 8.77
C GLN A 39 2.64 5.39 9.24
N CYS A 40 2.38 4.28 8.54
CA CYS A 40 1.53 3.21 9.04
C CYS A 40 2.03 1.89 8.45
N ALA A 41 2.88 1.14 9.17
CA ALA A 41 3.21 -0.22 8.72
C ALA A 41 2.09 -1.18 9.17
N PRO A 42 1.89 -2.30 8.45
CA PRO A 42 2.53 -2.69 7.19
C PRO A 42 2.01 -1.91 5.97
N SER A 43 2.65 -2.01 4.80
CA SER A 43 2.35 -1.13 3.66
C SER A 43 0.92 -1.25 3.11
N PHE A 44 0.21 -2.37 3.34
CA PHE A 44 -1.21 -2.49 2.95
C PHE A 44 -2.08 -1.35 3.48
N THR A 45 -1.73 -0.74 4.62
CA THR A 45 -2.51 0.35 5.22
C THR A 45 -2.54 1.60 4.33
N HIS A 46 -1.52 1.78 3.49
CA HIS A 46 -1.44 2.82 2.45
C HIS A 46 -2.14 2.41 1.15
N GLN A 47 -2.59 1.16 1.01
CA GLN A 47 -3.16 0.63 -0.23
C GLN A 47 -4.67 0.41 -0.13
N VAL A 48 -5.16 -0.20 0.96
CA VAL A 48 -6.55 -0.70 1.04
C VAL A 48 -7.63 0.38 0.89
N ALA A 49 -7.37 1.59 1.37
CA ALA A 49 -8.28 2.71 1.16
C ALA A 49 -8.22 3.20 -0.29
N HIS A 50 -7.00 3.33 -0.83
CA HIS A 50 -6.74 3.71 -2.22
C HIS A 50 -7.23 2.67 -3.23
N ALA A 51 -7.50 1.43 -2.85
CA ALA A 51 -8.11 0.45 -3.74
C ALA A 51 -9.49 0.91 -4.28
N ARG A 52 -10.19 1.76 -3.53
CA ARG A 52 -11.55 2.20 -3.84
C ARG A 52 -11.69 3.72 -3.89
N PHE A 53 -11.12 4.43 -2.92
CA PHE A 53 -11.13 5.89 -2.90
C PHE A 53 -9.99 6.43 -3.77
N ASP A 54 -10.31 7.27 -4.75
CA ASP A 54 -9.29 7.97 -5.54
C ASP A 54 -8.90 9.26 -4.83
N PHE A 55 -7.76 9.29 -4.15
CA PHE A 55 -7.28 10.49 -3.44
C PHE A 55 -6.43 11.42 -4.33
N ARG A 56 -6.25 11.15 -5.62
CA ARG A 56 -5.49 12.04 -6.51
C ARG A 56 -6.17 13.39 -6.66
N GLY A 57 -5.36 14.45 -6.69
CA GLY A 57 -5.86 15.80 -6.91
C GLY A 57 -6.75 16.32 -5.77
N GLN A 58 -6.67 15.73 -4.58
CA GLN A 58 -7.41 16.20 -3.42
C GLN A 58 -6.64 15.97 -2.11
N ARG A 59 -6.94 16.82 -1.13
CA ARG A 59 -6.40 16.75 0.22
C ARG A 59 -7.43 17.18 1.24
N ASP A 60 -7.29 16.73 2.48
CA ASP A 60 -7.99 17.33 3.60
C ASP A 60 -7.09 18.36 4.31
N ASP A 61 -7.54 18.86 5.46
CA ASP A 61 -6.80 19.83 6.27
C ASP A 61 -5.52 19.24 6.90
N TYR A 62 -5.30 17.93 6.80
CA TYR A 62 -4.17 17.23 7.42
C TYR A 62 -3.12 16.77 6.40
N ALA A 63 -3.53 16.16 5.28
CA ALA A 63 -2.59 15.57 4.33
C ALA A 63 -3.14 15.47 2.90
N ASP A 64 -2.20 15.49 1.94
CA ASP A 64 -2.40 14.86 0.64
C ASP A 64 -2.09 13.36 0.79
N TYR A 65 -3.14 12.54 0.85
CA TYR A 65 -2.98 11.10 1.09
C TYR A 65 -2.45 10.32 -0.11
N TRP A 66 -2.56 10.89 -1.32
CA TRP A 66 -1.93 10.33 -2.51
C TRP A 66 -0.42 10.49 -2.42
N GLN A 67 0.05 11.73 -2.27
CA GLN A 67 1.48 12.01 -2.14
C GLN A 67 2.08 11.28 -0.93
N ASN A 68 1.37 11.23 0.20
CA ASN A 68 1.79 10.46 1.37
C ASN A 68 2.04 8.97 1.06
N SER A 69 1.23 8.38 0.18
CA SER A 69 1.34 6.95 -0.16
C SER A 69 2.43 6.69 -1.20
N VAL A 70 2.69 7.65 -2.10
CA VAL A 70 3.89 7.68 -2.94
C VAL A 70 5.14 7.72 -2.07
N ASP A 71 5.20 8.66 -1.12
CA ASP A 71 6.36 8.84 -0.26
C ASP A 71 6.60 7.62 0.64
N ALA A 72 5.55 7.06 1.24
CA ALA A 72 5.64 5.85 2.05
C ALA A 72 6.12 4.63 1.24
N THR A 73 5.64 4.49 -0.01
CA THR A 73 6.03 3.39 -0.91
C THR A 73 7.52 3.48 -1.26
N LEU A 74 7.97 4.66 -1.69
CA LEU A 74 9.36 4.86 -2.06
C LEU A 74 10.30 4.80 -0.85
N ALA A 75 9.85 5.26 0.32
CA ALA A 75 10.58 5.07 1.56
C ALA A 75 10.72 3.59 1.95
N GLN A 76 9.68 2.76 1.76
CA GLN A 76 9.81 1.31 1.99
C GLN A 76 10.82 0.66 1.04
N ARG A 77 10.79 1.05 -0.24
CA ARG A 77 11.78 0.58 -1.23
C ARG A 77 13.20 0.92 -0.81
N ASP A 78 13.45 2.17 -0.44
CA ASP A 78 14.78 2.63 -0.05
C ASP A 78 15.22 1.96 1.27
N TRP A 79 14.29 1.79 2.22
CA TRP A 79 14.55 1.07 3.46
C TRP A 79 14.90 -0.40 3.25
N CYS A 80 14.29 -1.07 2.27
CA CYS A 80 14.69 -2.43 1.91
C CYS A 80 16.12 -2.44 1.35
N ALA A 81 16.46 -1.49 0.49
CA ALA A 81 17.79 -1.37 -0.11
C ALA A 81 18.88 -1.07 0.95
N ASP A 82 18.61 -0.18 1.90
CA ASP A 82 19.53 0.14 3.01
C ASP A 82 19.83 -1.06 3.92
N ARG A 83 18.95 -2.06 3.92
CA ARG A 83 19.08 -3.31 4.70
C ARG A 83 19.73 -4.44 3.92
N ALA A 84 20.31 -4.17 2.75
CA ALA A 84 21.02 -5.19 1.95
C ALA A 84 22.20 -5.85 2.70
N SER A 85 22.77 -5.19 3.71
CA SER A 85 23.81 -5.77 4.58
C SER A 85 23.27 -6.85 5.52
N GLU A 86 22.00 -6.74 5.95
CA GLU A 86 21.30 -7.73 6.78
C GLU A 86 20.65 -8.81 5.89
N PHE A 87 20.08 -8.40 4.76
CA PHE A 87 19.39 -9.27 3.81
C PHE A 87 19.99 -9.11 2.42
N SER A 88 21.01 -9.92 2.11
CA SER A 88 21.84 -9.80 0.89
C SER A 88 21.10 -9.86 -0.44
N ARG A 89 19.84 -10.27 -0.45
CA ARG A 89 18.98 -10.28 -1.64
C ARG A 89 18.17 -9.00 -1.80
N TRP A 90 17.92 -8.27 -0.72
CA TRP A 90 17.13 -7.05 -0.76
C TRP A 90 17.87 -5.97 -1.53
N SER A 91 17.13 -5.20 -2.32
CA SER A 91 17.69 -4.11 -3.11
C SER A 91 16.58 -3.16 -3.55
N HIS A 92 16.95 -2.09 -4.25
CA HIS A 92 15.99 -1.22 -4.95
C HIS A 92 15.15 -1.95 -6.02
N ALA A 93 15.59 -3.12 -6.48
CA ALA A 93 14.88 -3.96 -7.44
C ALA A 93 14.22 -5.18 -6.80
N LEU A 94 14.58 -5.57 -5.57
CA LEU A 94 13.93 -6.65 -4.83
C LEU A 94 13.53 -6.12 -3.45
N TRP A 95 12.32 -5.57 -3.37
CA TRP A 95 11.77 -4.91 -2.20
C TRP A 95 10.28 -5.18 -2.06
N GLY A 96 9.76 -5.02 -0.85
CA GLY A 96 8.33 -5.13 -0.58
C GLY A 96 8.04 -5.99 0.63
N VAL A 97 7.53 -5.36 1.68
CA VAL A 97 7.06 -6.05 2.89
C VAL A 97 5.70 -5.53 3.30
N THR A 98 4.76 -6.43 3.54
CA THR A 98 3.44 -6.15 4.09
C THR A 98 2.91 -7.42 4.72
N ALA A 99 1.93 -7.34 5.63
CA ALA A 99 1.44 -8.51 6.34
C ALA A 99 1.18 -9.70 5.41
N SER A 100 1.72 -10.88 5.75
CA SER A 100 1.68 -12.07 4.91
C SER A 100 1.94 -13.33 5.74
N ASP A 101 1.87 -14.49 5.10
CA ASP A 101 2.45 -15.71 5.64
C ASP A 101 3.99 -15.64 5.68
N SER A 102 4.55 -16.45 6.58
CA SER A 102 5.98 -16.70 6.75
C SER A 102 6.20 -18.18 7.12
N VAL A 103 7.47 -18.60 7.17
CA VAL A 103 7.84 -19.93 7.69
C VAL A 103 7.43 -20.14 9.16
N HIS A 104 7.15 -19.05 9.89
CA HIS A 104 6.74 -19.06 11.30
C HIS A 104 5.25 -18.74 11.52
N GLY A 105 4.44 -18.76 10.45
CA GLY A 105 3.03 -18.37 10.47
C GLY A 105 2.80 -16.95 9.97
N TYR A 106 1.66 -16.34 10.28
CA TYR A 106 1.29 -15.01 9.78
C TYR A 106 2.03 -13.88 10.52
N VAL A 107 2.63 -12.96 9.78
CA VAL A 107 3.45 -11.86 10.32
C VAL A 107 3.02 -10.53 9.70
N ALA A 108 2.79 -9.52 10.54
CA ALA A 108 2.59 -8.13 10.12
C ALA A 108 3.94 -7.41 10.05
N TRP A 109 4.64 -7.53 8.92
CA TRP A 109 6.00 -6.99 8.76
C TRP A 109 6.06 -5.47 8.91
N GLY A 110 7.20 -4.98 9.43
CA GLY A 110 7.42 -3.57 9.76
C GLY A 110 7.68 -2.64 8.56
N GLY A 111 8.35 -1.52 8.83
CA GLY A 111 8.69 -0.50 7.82
C GLY A 111 9.66 0.56 8.35
N PRO A 112 9.93 1.64 7.58
CA PRO A 112 11.08 2.56 7.75
C PRO A 112 11.24 3.29 9.09
N SER A 113 10.32 3.15 10.04
CA SER A 113 10.38 3.87 11.32
C SER A 113 9.72 3.18 12.51
N LEU A 114 9.22 1.95 12.34
CA LEU A 114 8.77 1.14 13.47
C LEU A 114 9.89 0.16 13.78
N ALA A 115 10.28 0.07 15.06
CA ALA A 115 11.34 -0.85 15.51
C ALA A 115 11.12 -2.23 14.86
N ALA A 116 12.20 -2.81 14.36
CA ALA A 116 12.21 -4.03 13.56
C ALA A 116 11.64 -5.22 14.34
N GLU A 117 10.31 -5.33 14.38
CA GLU A 117 9.66 -6.52 14.90
C GLU A 117 9.65 -7.55 13.77
N LYS A 118 10.57 -8.52 13.89
CA LYS A 118 10.53 -9.82 13.21
C LYS A 118 10.57 -9.75 11.69
N ILE A 119 11.59 -9.12 11.11
CA ILE A 119 11.89 -9.24 9.67
C ILE A 119 12.95 -10.33 9.50
N ASP A 120 12.76 -11.23 8.53
CA ASP A 120 13.62 -12.40 8.30
C ASP A 120 14.15 -12.50 6.86
N GLY A 121 13.93 -11.46 6.06
CA GLY A 121 14.29 -11.42 4.64
C GLY A 121 13.15 -11.80 3.69
N THR A 122 11.97 -12.19 4.19
CA THR A 122 10.78 -12.48 3.39
C THR A 122 10.34 -11.26 2.57
N MET A 123 9.95 -11.54 1.32
CA MET A 123 9.42 -10.62 0.32
C MET A 123 7.97 -10.95 0.04
N VAL A 124 7.15 -9.91 -0.07
CA VAL A 124 5.69 -10.04 -0.21
C VAL A 124 5.26 -9.35 -1.50
N PRO A 125 5.00 -10.10 -2.60
CA PRO A 125 4.73 -9.52 -3.92
C PRO A 125 3.55 -8.54 -3.96
N CYS A 126 2.54 -8.72 -3.11
CA CYS A 126 1.41 -7.79 -3.07
C CYS A 126 1.79 -6.39 -2.57
N ALA A 127 2.94 -6.22 -1.88
CA ALA A 127 3.42 -4.90 -1.46
C ALA A 127 3.77 -4.00 -2.65
N PRO A 128 4.72 -4.34 -3.56
CA PRO A 128 4.97 -3.53 -4.73
C PRO A 128 3.79 -3.54 -5.72
N ALA A 129 3.06 -4.64 -5.86
CA ALA A 129 1.92 -4.72 -6.78
C ALA A 129 0.73 -3.83 -6.35
N GLY A 130 0.38 -3.85 -5.06
CA GLY A 130 -0.64 -2.99 -4.46
C GLY A 130 -0.25 -1.51 -4.45
N SER A 131 1.04 -1.19 -4.65
CA SER A 131 1.55 0.18 -4.75
C SER A 131 1.82 0.63 -6.19
N TRP A 132 1.42 -0.15 -7.21
CA TRP A 132 1.64 0.20 -8.62
C TRP A 132 1.17 1.60 -9.01
N PRO A 133 -0.01 2.10 -8.61
CA PRO A 133 -0.41 3.46 -8.94
C PRO A 133 0.49 4.54 -8.31
N PHE A 134 1.17 4.24 -7.22
CA PHE A 134 2.03 5.18 -6.51
C PHE A 134 3.46 5.20 -7.08
N ALA A 135 3.97 4.04 -7.49
CA ALA A 135 5.33 3.89 -8.03
C ALA A 135 5.33 2.84 -9.16
N PRO A 136 4.81 3.17 -10.36
CA PRO A 136 4.58 2.18 -11.43
C PRO A 136 5.87 1.50 -11.90
N SER A 137 6.92 2.29 -12.14
CA SER A 137 8.20 1.81 -12.64
C SER A 137 8.93 0.94 -11.62
N GLU A 138 8.95 1.38 -10.36
CA GLU A 138 9.59 0.70 -9.24
C GLU A 138 8.86 -0.60 -8.89
N GLY A 139 7.53 -0.58 -8.88
CA GLY A 139 6.71 -1.77 -8.61
C GLY A 139 6.81 -2.80 -9.73
N LEU A 140 6.83 -2.38 -11.00
CA LEU A 140 7.05 -3.31 -12.13
C LEU A 140 8.45 -3.93 -12.10
N ALA A 141 9.48 -3.12 -11.81
CA ALA A 141 10.85 -3.62 -11.64
C ALA A 141 10.92 -4.65 -10.51
N ALA A 142 10.27 -4.36 -9.36
CA ALA A 142 10.21 -5.26 -8.22
C ALA A 142 9.63 -6.63 -8.56
N LEU A 143 8.47 -6.64 -9.22
CA LEU A 143 7.79 -7.89 -9.54
C LEU A 143 8.54 -8.70 -10.61
N ARG A 144 9.17 -8.03 -11.59
CA ARG A 144 10.04 -8.71 -12.55
C ARG A 144 11.22 -9.38 -11.87
N GLU A 145 11.85 -8.69 -10.93
CA GLU A 145 12.98 -9.24 -10.16
C GLU A 145 12.52 -10.38 -9.23
N MET A 146 11.38 -10.24 -8.57
CA MET A 146 10.79 -11.33 -7.77
C MET A 146 10.54 -12.58 -8.61
N HIS A 147 10.01 -12.42 -9.82
CA HIS A 147 9.83 -13.52 -10.76
C HIS A 147 11.18 -14.08 -11.26
N ALA A 148 12.17 -13.24 -11.52
CA ALA A 148 13.50 -13.69 -11.96
C ALA A 148 14.22 -14.51 -10.87
N VAL A 149 14.11 -14.09 -9.60
CA VAL A 149 14.75 -14.74 -8.46
C VAL A 149 13.98 -16.00 -8.02
N GLY A 150 12.66 -15.94 -7.97
CA GLY A 150 11.81 -17.03 -7.49
C GLY A 150 11.40 -18.05 -8.56
N GLY A 151 11.40 -17.65 -9.83
CA GLY A 151 10.96 -18.44 -10.97
C GLY A 151 9.53 -18.96 -10.83
N GLU A 152 9.28 -20.13 -11.42
CA GLU A 152 7.96 -20.82 -11.35
C GLU A 152 7.54 -21.20 -9.92
N ARG A 153 8.44 -21.13 -8.94
CA ARG A 153 8.09 -21.45 -7.54
C ARG A 153 7.25 -20.34 -6.91
N VAL A 154 7.45 -19.10 -7.33
CA VAL A 154 6.71 -17.94 -6.81
C VAL A 154 5.59 -17.50 -7.75
N TRP A 155 5.42 -18.16 -8.90
CA TRP A 155 4.39 -17.87 -9.89
C TRP A 155 3.54 -19.11 -10.15
N GLY A 156 2.29 -19.07 -9.73
CA GLY A 156 1.36 -20.20 -9.83
C GLY A 156 0.07 -19.84 -10.54
N ARG A 157 -0.94 -20.71 -10.37
CA ARG A 157 -2.27 -20.58 -10.98
C ARG A 157 -2.93 -19.21 -10.75
N HIS A 158 -2.68 -18.61 -9.60
CA HIS A 158 -3.30 -17.35 -9.17
C HIS A 158 -2.35 -16.15 -9.26
N GLY A 159 -1.23 -16.27 -9.97
CA GLY A 159 -0.19 -15.23 -10.03
C GLY A 159 0.88 -15.47 -8.98
N PHE A 160 1.40 -14.40 -8.39
CA PHE A 160 2.44 -14.52 -7.38
C PHE A 160 1.96 -15.28 -6.13
N ALA A 161 2.85 -16.06 -5.52
CA ALA A 161 2.66 -16.59 -4.17
C ALA A 161 2.49 -15.45 -3.16
N ASP A 162 1.86 -15.75 -2.01
CA ASP A 162 1.61 -14.77 -0.96
C ASP A 162 2.91 -14.09 -0.48
N ALA A 163 3.92 -14.90 -0.18
CA ALA A 163 5.25 -14.46 0.21
C ALA A 163 6.30 -15.49 -0.15
N PHE A 164 7.56 -15.06 -0.23
CA PHE A 164 8.70 -15.94 -0.37
C PHE A 164 9.96 -15.33 0.24
N ASN A 165 10.89 -16.16 0.67
CA ASN A 165 12.18 -15.71 1.18
C ASN A 165 13.28 -16.02 0.16
N PRO A 166 13.87 -15.01 -0.51
CA PRO A 166 14.87 -15.21 -1.55
C PRO A 166 16.23 -15.72 -1.04
N GLN A 167 16.46 -15.70 0.28
CA GLN A 167 17.69 -16.20 0.90
C GLN A 167 17.58 -17.68 1.25
N THR A 168 16.46 -18.09 1.84
CA THR A 168 16.24 -19.48 2.26
C THR A 168 15.56 -20.32 1.20
N GLY A 169 14.95 -19.67 0.20
CA GLY A 169 14.13 -20.31 -0.81
C GLY A 169 12.78 -20.77 -0.29
N TRP A 170 12.34 -20.39 0.90
CA TRP A 170 10.98 -20.68 1.37
C TRP A 170 9.95 -19.93 0.50
N VAL A 171 8.80 -20.58 0.24
CA VAL A 171 7.67 -19.97 -0.49
C VAL A 171 6.38 -20.37 0.22
N ALA A 172 5.49 -19.40 0.41
CA ALA A 172 4.16 -19.63 0.94
C ALA A 172 3.39 -20.63 0.05
N ARG A 173 2.66 -21.56 0.68
CA ARG A 173 1.86 -22.56 -0.05
C ARG A 173 0.45 -22.06 -0.33
N ASP A 174 -0.02 -21.13 0.48
CA ASP A 174 -1.37 -20.60 0.42
C ASP A 174 -1.44 -19.35 -0.47
N VAL A 175 -2.67 -19.03 -0.86
CA VAL A 175 -3.00 -17.82 -1.62
C VAL A 175 -3.98 -17.01 -0.78
N ILE A 176 -3.59 -15.81 -0.38
CA ILE A 176 -4.45 -14.95 0.43
C ILE A 176 -5.26 -14.02 -0.48
N GLY A 177 -6.58 -14.05 -0.30
CA GLY A 177 -7.51 -13.27 -1.14
C GLY A 177 -7.35 -11.76 -1.02
N SER A 178 -6.93 -11.23 0.14
CA SER A 178 -6.63 -9.80 0.31
C SER A 178 -5.46 -9.36 -0.56
N ASP A 179 -4.44 -10.20 -0.66
CA ASP A 179 -3.15 -9.91 -1.27
C ASP A 179 -3.23 -10.01 -2.80
N GLN A 180 -3.97 -11.01 -3.29
CA GLN A 180 -4.34 -11.08 -4.70
C GLN A 180 -5.34 -9.99 -5.08
N GLY A 181 -6.31 -9.71 -4.20
CA GLY A 181 -7.34 -8.72 -4.43
C GLY A 181 -6.76 -7.32 -4.59
N ILE A 182 -5.83 -6.91 -3.70
CA ILE A 182 -5.18 -5.60 -3.81
C ILE A 182 -4.32 -5.50 -5.06
N THR A 183 -3.60 -6.57 -5.41
CA THR A 183 -2.79 -6.64 -6.63
C THR A 183 -3.65 -6.39 -7.86
N LEU A 184 -4.75 -7.13 -8.03
CA LEU A 184 -5.63 -7.01 -9.18
C LEU A 184 -6.30 -5.63 -9.27
N VAL A 185 -6.87 -5.15 -8.16
CA VAL A 185 -7.59 -3.88 -8.13
C VAL A 185 -6.67 -2.70 -8.43
N MET A 186 -5.46 -2.69 -7.86
CA MET A 186 -4.51 -1.60 -8.07
C MET A 186 -3.90 -1.64 -9.47
N ALA A 187 -3.75 -2.82 -10.08
CA ALA A 187 -3.40 -2.96 -11.50
C ALA A 187 -4.43 -2.29 -12.41
N GLU A 188 -5.71 -2.57 -12.18
CA GLU A 188 -6.78 -2.04 -13.00
C GLU A 188 -6.93 -0.52 -12.79
N ASN A 189 -6.79 -0.07 -11.55
CA ASN A 189 -6.79 1.35 -11.23
C ASN A 189 -5.64 2.12 -11.91
N LEU A 190 -4.45 1.53 -12.00
CA LEU A 190 -3.34 2.10 -12.78
C LEU A 190 -3.67 2.12 -14.29
N ARG A 191 -4.24 1.04 -14.84
CA ARG A 191 -4.48 0.89 -16.28
C ARG A 191 -5.60 1.76 -16.83
N SER A 192 -6.75 1.79 -16.15
CA SER A 192 -7.98 2.36 -16.68
C SER A 192 -8.73 3.24 -15.69
N ARG A 193 -8.36 3.18 -14.40
CA ARG A 193 -9.08 3.81 -13.28
C ARG A 193 -10.49 3.23 -13.05
N LEU A 194 -10.84 2.08 -13.64
CA LEU A 194 -12.21 1.54 -13.59
C LEU A 194 -12.81 1.47 -12.18
N VAL A 195 -12.09 0.89 -11.21
CA VAL A 195 -12.63 0.72 -9.85
C VAL A 195 -12.83 2.08 -9.18
N TRP A 196 -11.88 2.98 -9.33
CA TRP A 196 -12.00 4.37 -8.86
C TRP A 196 -13.17 5.11 -9.49
N ASP A 197 -13.27 5.10 -10.82
CA ASP A 197 -14.26 5.88 -11.55
C ASP A 197 -15.69 5.38 -11.26
N VAL A 198 -15.87 4.07 -11.02
CA VAL A 198 -17.15 3.51 -10.59
C VAL A 198 -17.42 3.84 -9.11
N PHE A 199 -16.47 3.57 -8.22
CA PHE A 199 -16.69 3.72 -6.78
C PHE A 199 -16.93 5.18 -6.36
N MET A 200 -16.22 6.12 -6.99
CA MET A 200 -16.32 7.56 -6.69
C MET A 200 -17.64 8.19 -7.15
N GLN A 201 -18.46 7.50 -7.95
CA GLN A 201 -19.80 7.97 -8.34
C GLN A 201 -20.83 7.88 -7.22
N ALA A 202 -20.60 6.99 -6.23
CA ALA A 202 -21.55 6.76 -5.15
C ALA A 202 -21.81 8.05 -4.33
N PRO A 203 -23.08 8.48 -4.15
CA PRO A 203 -23.41 9.71 -3.41
C PRO A 203 -22.85 9.74 -1.99
N GLU A 204 -22.89 8.61 -1.29
CA GLU A 204 -22.37 8.44 0.07
C GLU A 204 -20.84 8.59 0.13
N VAL A 205 -20.11 8.15 -0.90
CA VAL A 205 -18.65 8.31 -0.99
C VAL A 205 -18.30 9.79 -1.15
N ARG A 206 -18.98 10.47 -2.08
CA ARG A 206 -18.79 11.92 -2.31
C ARG A 206 -19.19 12.74 -1.09
N ARG A 207 -20.29 12.36 -0.42
CA ARG A 207 -20.74 12.97 0.84
C ARG A 207 -19.70 12.78 1.94
N GLY A 208 -19.16 11.58 2.10
CA GLY A 208 -18.13 11.25 3.09
C GLY A 208 -16.87 12.08 2.92
N LEU A 209 -16.32 12.14 1.70
CA LEU A 209 -15.14 12.96 1.38
C LEU A 209 -15.38 14.45 1.67
N ARG A 210 -16.53 14.99 1.21
CA ARG A 210 -16.88 16.40 1.45
C ARG A 210 -17.00 16.72 2.94
N LEU A 211 -17.70 15.86 3.71
CA LEU A 211 -17.88 16.05 5.15
C LEU A 211 -16.57 15.87 5.93
N ALA A 212 -15.67 15.00 5.46
CA ALA A 212 -14.32 14.84 6.00
C ALA A 212 -13.37 16.02 5.65
N GLY A 213 -13.84 17.00 4.88
CA GLY A 213 -13.08 18.21 4.56
C GLY A 213 -12.15 18.09 3.35
N PHE A 214 -12.30 17.05 2.52
CA PHE A 214 -11.50 16.92 1.30
C PHE A 214 -11.85 18.02 0.29
N LYS A 215 -10.81 18.63 -0.26
CA LYS A 215 -10.87 19.73 -1.24
C LYS A 215 -9.93 19.39 -2.39
N ALA A 216 -10.31 19.80 -3.60
CA ALA A 216 -9.45 19.66 -4.76
C ALA A 216 -8.15 20.44 -4.54
N THR A 217 -7.02 19.83 -4.87
CA THR A 217 -5.75 20.55 -5.00
C THR A 217 -5.69 21.14 -6.41
N ALA A 218 -4.98 22.27 -6.56
CA ALA A 218 -4.61 22.70 -7.90
C ALA A 218 -3.83 21.55 -8.54
N LEU A 219 -4.32 21.02 -9.67
CA LEU A 219 -3.61 19.99 -10.40
C LEU A 219 -2.24 20.57 -10.76
N THR A 220 -1.18 20.07 -10.13
CA THR A 220 0.15 20.21 -10.70
C THR A 220 0.11 19.45 -12.01
N SER A 221 0.05 20.20 -13.11
CA SER A 221 0.16 19.69 -14.47
C SER A 221 1.41 18.81 -14.59
N GLY A 222 1.23 17.49 -14.66
CA GLY A 222 2.33 16.55 -14.88
C GLY A 222 2.08 15.17 -14.28
N ALA A 223 1.38 14.32 -15.02
CA ALA A 223 1.58 12.87 -15.01
C ALA A 223 1.23 12.34 -16.41
#